data_AF-A0A0F8X9N8-F1
#
_entry.id   AF-A0A0F8X9N8-F1
#
_cell.length_a   1.000
_cell.length_b   1.000
_cell.length_c   1.000
_cell.angle_alpha   90.00
_cell.angle_beta   90.00
_cell.angle_gamma   90.00
#
_symmetry.space_group_name_H-M   'P 1'
#
loop_
_entity.id
_entity.type
_entity.pdbx_description
1 polymer ?
#
loop_
_entity_poly.entity_id
_entity_poly.type
_entity_poly.pdbx_seq_one_letter_code
_entity_poly.pdbx_strand_id
1 'polypeptide(L)'
;MFTFSKPCLTRTEPLPTTQAGQWTEAGLAPKLWLAHHDPEDILLCECEMVPKSVVDEIIASIHEQNGRSDLNAIGLRSRIGKGACQGTFCGPRVTSYLYDQNQVHPDQCLHHLREFLAGRWKGQHPILWDRQLIQSELLEAMHCGFFGLELENQP
;
A
#
# COMPACT_ATOMS: atom_id res chain seq x y z
N MET A 1 3.63 12.71 34.35
CA MET A 1 4.18 13.84 33.57
C MET A 1 5.40 13.30 32.85
N PHE A 2 5.34 13.11 31.53
CA PHE A 2 6.49 12.65 30.75
C PHE A 2 7.47 13.81 30.59
N THR A 3 8.59 13.78 31.31
CA THR A 3 9.67 14.76 31.18
C THR A 3 10.60 14.33 30.05
N PHE A 4 10.56 15.04 28.92
CA PHE A 4 11.49 14.80 27.82
C PHE A 4 12.87 15.37 28.19
N SER A 5 13.89 14.51 28.24
CA SER A 5 15.24 14.85 28.68
C SER A 5 16.13 15.47 27.59
N LYS A 6 15.67 15.48 26.34
CA LYS A 6 16.41 16.00 25.19
C LYS A 6 15.54 17.00 24.38
N PRO A 7 16.14 18.09 23.86
CA PRO A 7 15.42 19.01 22.98
C PRO A 7 15.01 18.32 21.67
N CYS A 8 13.88 18.74 21.09
CA CYS A 8 13.45 18.28 19.77
C CYS A 8 14.30 18.94 18.68
N LEU A 9 15.07 18.16 17.94
CA LEU A 9 16.01 18.65 16.91
C LEU A 9 15.47 18.52 15.48
N THR A 10 14.27 17.96 15.27
CA THR A 10 13.72 17.65 13.93
C THR A 10 13.46 18.88 13.04
N ARG A 11 13.56 20.09 13.60
CA ARG A 11 13.54 21.34 12.83
C ARG A 11 14.82 21.54 12.02
N THR A 12 15.97 21.14 12.56
CA THR A 12 17.30 21.42 12.00
C THR A 12 18.03 20.15 11.59
N GLU A 13 17.70 19.01 12.19
CA GLU A 13 18.29 17.72 11.91
C GLU A 13 17.27 16.83 11.19
N PRO A 14 17.55 16.39 9.95
CA PRO A 14 16.67 15.46 9.26
C PRO A 14 16.64 14.14 10.03
N LEU A 15 15.48 13.48 9.99
CA LEU A 15 15.36 12.13 10.53
C LEU A 15 16.29 11.17 9.77
N PRO A 16 16.87 10.17 10.45
CA PRO A 16 17.73 9.20 9.81
C PRO A 16 16.98 8.48 8.69
N THR A 17 17.65 8.26 7.56
CA THR A 17 17.13 7.43 6.49
C THR A 17 17.10 5.97 6.92
N THR A 18 16.09 5.24 6.48
CA THR A 18 15.99 3.79 6.71
C THR A 18 15.98 3.09 5.37
N GLN A 19 16.73 1.99 5.25
CA GLN A 19 16.75 1.19 4.02
C GLN A 19 15.34 0.71 3.65
N ALA A 20 14.56 0.30 4.66
CA ALA A 20 13.16 -0.10 4.47
C ALA A 20 12.25 0.99 3.86
N GLY A 21 12.60 2.27 4.02
CA GLY A 21 11.87 3.38 3.43
C GLY A 21 12.13 3.60 1.94
N GLN A 22 13.14 2.97 1.37
CA GLN A 22 13.55 3.17 -0.04
C GLN A 22 12.41 2.87 -1.02
N TRP A 23 11.55 1.91 -0.70
CA TRP A 23 10.44 1.48 -1.56
C TRP A 23 9.33 2.52 -1.73
N THR A 24 9.41 3.65 -1.01
CA THR A 24 8.54 4.82 -1.21
C THR A 24 9.03 5.75 -2.32
N GLU A 25 10.30 5.62 -2.73
CA GLU A 25 10.93 6.42 -3.77
C GLU A 25 10.32 6.11 -5.14
N ALA A 26 9.88 7.15 -5.85
CA ALA A 26 9.30 7.01 -7.18
C ALA A 26 10.34 6.48 -8.17
N GLY A 27 9.99 5.42 -8.90
CA GLY A 27 10.85 4.85 -9.93
C GLY A 27 11.94 3.91 -9.43
N LEU A 28 12.12 3.71 -8.11
CA LEU A 28 13.12 2.76 -7.60
C LEU A 28 12.75 1.31 -7.94
N ALA A 29 11.55 0.86 -7.57
CA ALA A 29 11.10 -0.50 -7.85
C ALA A 29 11.11 -0.84 -9.36
N PRO A 30 10.62 0.03 -10.27
CA PRO A 30 10.79 -0.13 -11.71
C PRO A 30 12.24 -0.35 -12.16
N LYS A 31 13.18 0.48 -11.66
CA LYS A 31 14.60 0.39 -12.03
C LYS A 31 15.21 -0.94 -11.59
N LEU A 32 14.92 -1.38 -10.37
CA LEU A 32 15.46 -2.62 -9.82
C LEU A 32 14.84 -3.85 -10.51
N TRP A 33 13.53 -3.84 -10.76
CA TRP A 33 12.86 -4.91 -11.49
C TRP A 33 13.40 -5.04 -12.91
N LEU A 34 13.62 -3.92 -13.62
CA LEU A 34 14.25 -3.90 -14.95
C LEU A 34 15.71 -4.35 -14.94
N ALA A 35 16.42 -4.25 -13.81
CA ALA A 35 17.80 -4.74 -13.72
C ALA A 35 17.84 -6.25 -13.48
N HIS A 36 16.85 -6.81 -12.79
CA HIS A 36 16.91 -8.17 -12.24
C HIS A 36 15.92 -9.19 -12.84
N HIS A 37 14.91 -8.77 -13.62
CA HIS A 37 13.99 -9.57 -14.47
C HIS A 37 13.83 -11.07 -14.14
N ASP A 38 13.60 -11.40 -12.88
CA ASP A 38 13.32 -12.78 -12.46
C ASP A 38 11.85 -13.10 -12.79
N PRO A 39 11.56 -14.06 -13.68
CA PRO A 39 10.18 -14.41 -14.04
C PRO A 39 9.35 -14.90 -12.86
N GLU A 40 9.99 -15.46 -11.82
CA GLU A 40 9.30 -15.96 -10.63
C GLU A 40 8.92 -14.85 -9.65
N ASP A 41 9.54 -13.67 -9.78
CA ASP A 41 9.28 -12.48 -8.97
C ASP A 41 8.16 -11.62 -9.58
N ILE A 42 6.96 -12.18 -9.51
CA ILE A 42 5.77 -11.60 -10.11
C ILE A 42 5.46 -10.21 -9.56
N LEU A 43 4.95 -9.34 -10.43
CA LEU A 43 4.50 -8.00 -10.08
C LEU A 43 3.15 -8.07 -9.35
N LEU A 44 3.13 -7.60 -8.09
CA LEU A 44 1.90 -7.40 -7.34
C LEU A 44 1.25 -6.04 -7.65
N CYS A 45 2.05 -5.04 -8.06
CA CYS A 45 1.57 -3.76 -8.53
C CYS A 45 2.29 -3.34 -9.82
N GLU A 46 1.62 -3.41 -10.96
CA GLU A 46 2.21 -3.06 -12.26
C GLU A 46 2.35 -1.56 -12.44
N CYS A 47 1.41 -0.75 -11.93
CA CYS A 47 1.46 0.70 -12.09
C CYS A 47 2.73 1.32 -11.47
N GLU A 48 3.28 0.70 -10.42
CA GLU A 48 4.49 1.15 -9.74
C GLU A 48 5.62 0.11 -9.83
N MET A 49 5.42 -0.95 -10.65
CA MET A 49 6.31 -2.09 -10.84
C MET A 49 6.90 -2.65 -9.54
N VAL A 50 6.03 -2.93 -8.56
CA VAL A 50 6.41 -3.51 -7.27
C VAL A 50 6.20 -5.04 -7.31
N PRO A 51 7.28 -5.83 -7.23
CA PRO A 51 7.21 -7.30 -7.20
C PRO A 51 6.92 -7.85 -5.80
N LYS A 52 6.67 -9.17 -5.71
CA LYS A 52 6.40 -9.84 -4.43
C LYS A 52 7.60 -9.80 -3.48
N SER A 53 8.83 -9.90 -3.98
CA SER A 53 10.06 -9.84 -3.17
C SER A 53 10.18 -8.55 -2.36
N VAL A 54 9.72 -7.42 -2.93
CA VAL A 54 9.68 -6.13 -2.23
C VAL A 54 8.67 -6.15 -1.09
N VAL A 55 7.53 -6.80 -1.27
CA VAL A 55 6.54 -6.97 -0.20
C VAL A 55 7.12 -7.84 0.92
N ASP A 56 7.85 -8.91 0.59
CA ASP A 56 8.53 -9.76 1.58
C ASP A 56 9.59 -8.99 2.39
N GLU A 57 10.39 -8.14 1.73
CA GLU A 57 11.38 -7.29 2.41
C GLU A 57 10.70 -6.31 3.39
N ILE A 58 9.57 -5.73 2.98
CA ILE A 58 8.80 -4.82 3.83
C ILE A 58 8.19 -5.58 5.03
N ILE A 59 7.64 -6.77 4.81
CA ILE A 59 7.12 -7.63 5.89
C ILE A 59 8.23 -7.92 6.92
N ALA A 60 9.41 -8.33 6.45
CA ALA A 60 10.55 -8.60 7.33
C ALA A 60 10.92 -7.37 8.17
N SER A 61 11.02 -6.19 7.54
CA SER A 61 11.35 -4.95 8.26
C SER A 61 10.27 -4.51 9.27
N ILE A 62 8.99 -4.77 8.97
CA ILE A 62 7.89 -4.51 9.90
C ILE A 62 8.03 -5.42 11.14
N HIS A 63 8.35 -6.69 10.95
CA HIS A 63 8.51 -7.64 12.04
C HIS A 63 9.70 -7.32 12.94
N GLU A 64 10.82 -6.84 12.39
CA GLU A 64 11.96 -6.33 13.18
C GLU A 64 11.55 -5.20 14.14
N GLN A 65 10.51 -4.46 13.79
CA GLN A 65 9.96 -3.35 14.58
C GLN A 65 8.76 -3.77 15.46
N ASN A 66 8.45 -5.07 15.55
CA ASN A 66 7.26 -5.63 16.21
C ASN A 66 5.94 -5.02 15.70
N GLY A 67 5.89 -4.65 14.42
CA GLY A 67 4.71 -4.10 13.76
C GLY A 67 3.79 -5.18 13.17
N ARG A 68 2.60 -4.76 12.73
CA ARG A 68 1.68 -5.58 11.93
C ARG A 68 1.84 -5.26 10.44
N SER A 69 1.80 -6.30 9.62
CA SER A 69 2.06 -6.30 8.17
C SER A 69 0.77 -6.32 7.35
N ASP A 70 -0.22 -5.52 7.74
CA ASP A 70 -1.46 -5.37 6.95
C ASP A 70 -1.26 -4.57 5.66
N LEU A 71 -2.26 -4.56 4.77
CA LEU A 71 -2.19 -3.88 3.48
C LEU A 71 -1.86 -2.38 3.61
N ASN A 72 -2.37 -1.71 4.65
CA ASN A 72 -2.05 -0.31 4.92
C ASN A 72 -0.58 -0.14 5.31
N ALA A 73 -0.03 -1.02 6.14
CA ALA A 73 1.37 -1.01 6.54
C ALA A 73 2.31 -1.21 5.34
N ILE A 74 1.96 -2.12 4.42
CA ILE A 74 2.66 -2.30 3.14
C ILE A 74 2.54 -1.05 2.26
N GLY A 75 1.34 -0.50 2.16
CA GLY A 75 1.06 0.73 1.41
C GLY A 75 1.81 1.94 1.94
N LEU A 76 2.04 2.06 3.25
CA LEU A 76 2.80 3.17 3.84
C LEU A 76 4.31 3.09 3.57
N ARG A 77 4.83 1.88 3.34
CA ARG A 77 6.27 1.61 3.16
C ARG A 77 6.68 1.39 1.71
N SER A 78 5.72 1.30 0.79
CA SER A 78 5.96 1.13 -0.64
C SER A 78 5.21 2.16 -1.47
N ARG A 79 5.27 2.04 -2.79
CA ARG A 79 4.38 2.76 -3.71
C ARG A 79 3.09 2.02 -4.07
N ILE A 80 2.82 0.85 -3.49
CA ILE A 80 1.56 0.11 -3.70
C ILE A 80 0.36 1.06 -3.44
N GLY A 81 -0.58 1.05 -4.39
CA GLY A 81 -1.76 1.91 -4.42
C GLY A 81 -1.54 3.38 -4.78
N LYS A 82 -0.33 3.79 -5.16
CA LYS A 82 -0.03 5.20 -5.53
C LYS A 82 0.00 5.47 -7.03
N GLY A 83 -0.03 4.42 -7.85
CA GLY A 83 -0.09 4.55 -9.31
C GLY A 83 -1.45 4.96 -9.85
N ALA A 84 -1.58 4.99 -11.17
CA ALA A 84 -2.80 5.43 -11.86
C ALA A 84 -4.06 4.66 -11.44
N CYS A 85 -3.95 3.38 -11.07
CA CYS A 85 -5.09 2.58 -10.62
C CYS A 85 -5.56 2.87 -9.19
N GLN A 86 -4.81 3.67 -8.41
CA GLN A 86 -5.12 4.02 -7.02
C GLN A 86 -5.44 2.83 -6.11
N GLY A 87 -4.76 1.70 -6.33
CA GLY A 87 -4.94 0.50 -5.49
C GLY A 87 -5.99 -0.48 -5.96
N THR A 88 -6.79 -0.15 -6.97
CA THR A 88 -7.93 -0.98 -7.42
C THR A 88 -7.51 -2.38 -7.86
N PHE A 89 -6.41 -2.51 -8.60
CA PHE A 89 -5.95 -3.82 -9.09
C PHE A 89 -4.93 -4.48 -8.17
N CYS A 90 -4.06 -3.70 -7.53
CA CYS A 90 -3.01 -4.25 -6.67
C CYS A 90 -3.48 -4.51 -5.24
N GLY A 91 -4.49 -3.78 -4.74
CA GLY A 91 -5.05 -3.97 -3.40
C GLY A 91 -5.51 -5.41 -3.17
N PRO A 92 -6.45 -5.96 -3.98
CA PRO A 92 -6.91 -7.33 -3.81
C PRO A 92 -5.78 -8.37 -3.93
N ARG A 93 -4.83 -8.16 -4.86
CA ARG A 93 -3.69 -9.07 -5.05
C ARG A 93 -2.73 -9.06 -3.87
N VAL A 94 -2.38 -7.89 -3.35
CA VAL A 94 -1.50 -7.77 -2.18
C VAL A 94 -2.22 -8.30 -0.95
N THR A 95 -3.52 -8.04 -0.77
CA THR A 95 -4.30 -8.66 0.31
C THR A 95 -4.25 -10.20 0.23
N SER A 96 -4.50 -10.77 -0.94
CA SER A 96 -4.42 -12.23 -1.15
C SER A 96 -3.02 -12.75 -0.86
N TYR A 97 -1.99 -12.05 -1.31
CA TYR A 97 -0.60 -12.41 -1.03
C TYR A 97 -0.29 -12.38 0.46
N LEU A 98 -0.75 -11.35 1.19
CA LEU A 98 -0.58 -11.25 2.64
C LEU A 98 -1.32 -12.39 3.38
N TYR A 99 -2.47 -12.82 2.90
CA TYR A 99 -3.15 -14.01 3.40
C TYR A 99 -2.32 -15.27 3.17
N ASP A 100 -1.81 -15.48 1.95
CA ASP A 100 -0.97 -16.64 1.60
C ASP A 100 0.33 -16.68 2.44
N GLN A 101 0.87 -15.51 2.78
CA GLN A 101 2.02 -15.35 3.67
C GLN A 101 1.67 -15.43 5.17
N ASN A 102 0.43 -15.75 5.54
CA ASN A 102 -0.06 -15.81 6.93
C ASN A 102 0.09 -14.48 7.72
N GLN A 103 0.07 -13.34 7.02
CA GLN A 103 0.19 -12.01 7.64
C GLN A 103 -1.17 -11.45 8.10
N VAL A 104 -2.25 -11.86 7.42
CA VAL A 104 -3.61 -11.40 7.68
C VAL A 104 -4.54 -12.60 7.79
N HIS A 105 -5.42 -12.59 8.80
CA HIS A 105 -6.41 -13.65 8.97
C HIS A 105 -7.52 -13.52 7.90
N PRO A 106 -8.09 -14.63 7.39
CA PRO A 106 -9.05 -14.60 6.30
C PRO A 106 -10.30 -13.73 6.56
N ASP A 107 -10.76 -13.64 7.81
CA ASP A 107 -11.90 -12.80 8.20
C ASP A 107 -11.64 -11.28 8.15
N GLN A 108 -10.38 -10.87 8.02
CA GLN A 108 -9.97 -9.46 8.01
C GLN A 108 -9.54 -8.98 6.62
N CYS A 109 -9.42 -9.87 5.64
CA CYS A 109 -8.86 -9.55 4.32
C CYS A 109 -9.66 -8.45 3.61
N LEU A 110 -10.99 -8.60 3.56
CA LEU A 110 -11.87 -7.62 2.92
C LEU A 110 -11.90 -6.30 3.69
N HIS A 111 -11.93 -6.36 5.02
CA HIS A 111 -11.84 -5.20 5.89
C HIS A 111 -10.58 -4.37 5.60
N HIS A 112 -9.40 -5.00 5.58
CA HIS A 112 -8.13 -4.33 5.27
C HIS A 112 -8.13 -3.73 3.86
N LEU A 113 -8.71 -4.43 2.88
CA LEU A 113 -8.84 -3.93 1.52
C LEU A 113 -9.71 -2.67 1.46
N ARG A 114 -10.87 -2.66 2.13
CA ARG A 114 -11.74 -1.48 2.21
C ARG A 114 -11.09 -0.32 2.92
N GLU A 115 -10.43 -0.56 4.05
CA GLU A 115 -9.74 0.50 4.78
C GLU A 115 -8.67 1.16 3.92
N PHE A 116 -7.89 0.34 3.18
CA PHE A 116 -6.89 0.82 2.25
C PHE A 116 -7.48 1.68 1.12
N LEU A 117 -8.52 1.19 0.45
CA LEU A 117 -9.19 1.93 -0.64
C LEU A 117 -9.91 3.18 -0.13
N ALA A 118 -10.52 3.14 1.06
CA ALA A 118 -11.11 4.30 1.71
C ALA A 118 -10.05 5.36 2.06
N GLY A 119 -8.85 4.93 2.47
CA GLY A 119 -7.69 5.81 2.63
C GLY A 119 -7.31 6.51 1.31
N ARG A 120 -7.39 5.80 0.18
CA ARG A 120 -7.17 6.40 -1.15
C ARG A 120 -8.28 7.37 -1.54
N TRP A 121 -9.53 7.03 -1.27
CA TRP A 121 -10.68 7.89 -1.53
C TRP A 121 -10.58 9.23 -0.82
N LYS A 122 -10.18 9.23 0.47
CA LYS A 122 -9.97 10.47 1.26
C LYS A 122 -9.03 11.47 0.59
N GLY A 123 -8.00 10.98 -0.12
CA GLY A 123 -7.06 11.83 -0.84
C GLY A 123 -7.56 12.29 -2.22
N GLN A 124 -8.42 11.51 -2.87
CA GLN A 124 -8.97 11.83 -4.19
C GLN A 124 -10.19 12.75 -4.10
N HIS A 125 -11.03 12.57 -3.09
CA HIS A 125 -12.29 13.29 -2.92
C HIS A 125 -12.17 14.83 -3.02
N PRO A 126 -11.17 15.50 -2.42
CA PRO A 126 -11.03 16.96 -2.52
C PRO A 126 -10.69 17.48 -3.91
N ILE A 127 -10.30 16.60 -4.84
CA ILE A 127 -9.84 16.94 -6.20
C ILE A 127 -10.68 16.23 -7.27
N LEU A 128 -11.98 16.00 -7.03
CA LEU A 128 -12.89 15.38 -8.00
C LEU A 128 -13.41 16.36 -9.06
N TRP A 129 -12.57 16.66 -10.04
CA TRP A 129 -12.90 17.49 -11.19
C TRP A 129 -12.19 16.95 -12.43
N ASP A 130 -12.78 17.15 -13.61
CA ASP A 130 -12.23 16.69 -14.90
C ASP A 130 -11.81 15.20 -14.88
N ARG A 131 -10.54 14.89 -15.13
CA ARG A 131 -10.02 13.52 -15.25
C ARG A 131 -10.14 12.71 -13.96
N GLN A 132 -10.02 13.36 -12.81
CA GLN A 132 -10.13 12.71 -11.51
C GLN A 132 -11.55 12.21 -11.27
N LEU A 133 -12.56 12.93 -11.76
CA LEU A 133 -13.95 12.49 -11.66
C LEU A 133 -14.21 11.28 -12.55
N ILE A 134 -13.72 11.30 -13.80
CA ILE A 134 -13.81 10.16 -14.73
C ILE A 134 -13.13 8.92 -14.13
N GLN A 135 -11.94 9.10 -13.56
CA GLN A 135 -11.23 8.02 -12.89
C GLN A 135 -12.04 7.50 -11.70
N SER A 136 -12.58 8.37 -10.86
CA SER A 136 -13.38 7.98 -9.70
C SER A 136 -14.59 7.13 -10.08
N GLU A 137 -15.28 7.45 -11.18
CA GLU A 137 -16.41 6.65 -11.68
C GLU A 137 -15.97 5.21 -12.03
N LEU A 138 -14.83 5.07 -12.70
CA LEU A 138 -14.26 3.75 -12.99
C LEU A 138 -13.87 3.00 -11.71
N LEU A 139 -13.28 3.68 -10.74
CA LEU A 139 -12.89 3.05 -9.47
C LEU A 139 -14.12 2.60 -8.69
N GLU A 140 -15.19 3.40 -8.67
CA GLU A 140 -16.47 3.04 -8.04
C GLU A 140 -17.05 1.78 -8.69
N ALA A 141 -17.13 1.73 -10.02
CA ALA A 141 -17.66 0.57 -10.74
C ALA A 141 -16.86 -0.72 -10.44
N MET A 142 -15.55 -0.59 -10.23
CA MET A 142 -14.70 -1.72 -9.82
C MET A 142 -14.91 -2.10 -8.35
N HIS A 143 -14.92 -1.13 -7.44
CA HIS A 143 -14.99 -1.37 -6.00
C HIS A 143 -16.36 -1.88 -5.56
N CYS A 144 -17.43 -1.26 -6.06
CA CYS A 144 -18.80 -1.61 -5.73
C CYS A 144 -19.34 -2.65 -6.72
N GLY A 145 -19.35 -2.31 -8.01
CA GLY A 145 -19.98 -3.15 -9.03
C GLY A 145 -19.30 -4.51 -9.23
N PHE A 146 -17.98 -4.56 -9.33
CA PHE A 146 -17.26 -5.81 -9.62
C PHE A 146 -16.82 -6.56 -8.34
N PHE A 147 -16.29 -5.86 -7.34
CA PHE A 147 -15.81 -6.48 -6.11
C PHE A 147 -16.89 -6.64 -5.02
N GLY A 148 -17.99 -5.87 -5.07
CA GLY A 148 -19.05 -5.93 -4.06
C GLY A 148 -18.63 -5.43 -2.67
N LEU A 149 -17.65 -4.52 -2.57
CA LEU A 149 -17.10 -4.08 -1.27
C LEU A 149 -18.08 -3.24 -0.43
N GLU A 150 -19.12 -2.70 -1.03
CA GLU A 150 -20.23 -2.03 -0.37
C GLU A 150 -21.12 -3.00 0.43
N LEU A 151 -21.07 -4.30 0.10
CA LEU A 151 -21.89 -5.34 0.74
C LEU A 151 -21.26 -5.93 2.01
N GLU A 152 -19.96 -5.72 2.26
CA GLU A 152 -19.24 -6.33 3.39
C GLU A 152 -19.73 -5.90 4.78
N ASN A 153 -20.57 -4.86 4.86
CA ASN A 153 -21.21 -4.41 6.11
C ASN A 153 -22.75 -4.55 6.09
N GLN A 154 -23.33 -5.22 5.10
CA GLN A 154 -24.75 -5.54 5.14
C GLN A 154 -24.96 -6.78 6.03
N PRO A 155 -25.87 -6.73 7.02
CA PRO A 155 -26.24 -7.90 7.80
C PRO A 155 -26.84 -9.00 6.93
#